data_AF-A0A658K8H8-F1
#
_entry.id   AF-A0A658K8H8-F1
#
_cell.length_a   1.000
_cell.length_b   1.000
_cell.length_c   1.000
_cell.angle_alpha   90.00
_cell.angle_beta   90.00
_cell.angle_gamma   90.00
#
_symmetry.space_group_name_H-M   'P 1'
#
loop_
_entity.id
_entity.type
_entity.pdbx_description
1 polymer ?
#
loop_
_entity_poly.entity_id
_entity_poly.type
_entity_poly.pdbx_seq_one_letter_code
_entity_poly.pdbx_strand_id
1 'polypeptide(L)'
;MMHAVQRQIAEQLKVQPPFADQNALQAEVARRVSFIKECLQNARLKTLVLGISGGVDSLTAGLLAQRAVKELRASTGDNSYRFIAVRLPYVVQADEHEAQASVDFIEPDERHTINIGSSVKALAAEVKAFDGLPASSVDFVLGNTKARM
;
A
#
# COMPACT_ATOMS: atom_id res chain seq x y z
N MET A 1 -14.38 28.18 -16.88
CA MET A 1 -14.40 26.75 -17.29
C MET A 1 -13.44 25.87 -16.49
N MET A 2 -12.15 26.23 -16.32
CA MET A 2 -11.17 25.42 -15.57
C MET A 2 -11.55 25.14 -14.11
N HIS A 3 -12.15 26.10 -13.39
CA HIS A 3 -12.67 25.91 -12.03
C HIS A 3 -13.93 25.03 -11.92
N ALA A 4 -14.64 24.78 -13.03
CA ALA A 4 -15.78 23.86 -13.03
C ALA A 4 -15.31 22.40 -13.12
N VAL A 5 -14.36 22.12 -14.02
CA VAL A 5 -13.75 20.79 -14.17
C VAL A 5 -12.97 20.38 -12.92
N GLN A 6 -12.22 21.30 -12.30
CA GLN A 6 -11.52 21.01 -11.05
C GLN A 6 -12.47 20.56 -9.93
N ARG A 7 -13.60 21.27 -9.75
CA ARG A 7 -14.63 20.92 -8.76
C ARG A 7 -15.27 19.56 -9.07
N GLN A 8 -15.60 19.33 -10.34
CA GLN A 8 -16.14 18.05 -10.78
C GLN A 8 -15.19 16.88 -10.48
N ILE A 9 -13.90 17.03 -10.74
CA ILE A 9 -12.89 16.00 -10.43
C ILE A 9 -12.82 15.76 -8.91
N ALA A 10 -12.77 16.82 -8.10
CA ALA A 10 -12.71 16.69 -6.64
C ALA A 10 -13.95 15.98 -6.08
N GLU A 11 -15.13 16.30 -6.60
CA GLU A 11 -16.41 15.66 -6.24
C GLU A 11 -16.50 14.20 -6.67
N GLN A 12 -15.96 13.86 -7.85
CA GLN A 12 -15.91 12.48 -8.35
C GLN A 12 -14.94 11.62 -7.55
N LEU A 13 -13.75 12.14 -7.23
CA LEU A 13 -12.73 11.45 -6.44
C LEU A 13 -13.01 11.48 -4.93
N LYS A 14 -14.09 12.15 -4.51
CA LYS A 14 -14.49 12.30 -3.09
C LYS A 14 -13.35 12.84 -2.22
N VAL A 15 -12.60 13.81 -2.78
CA VAL A 15 -11.49 14.45 -2.09
C VAL A 15 -12.03 15.12 -0.83
N GLN A 16 -11.44 14.78 0.32
CA GLN A 16 -11.82 15.40 1.57
C GLN A 16 -11.30 16.85 1.58
N PRO A 17 -12.13 17.83 1.98
CA PRO A 17 -11.63 19.16 2.26
C PRO A 17 -10.60 19.10 3.41
N PRO A 18 -9.76 20.13 3.57
CA PRO A 18 -8.86 20.22 4.72
C PRO A 18 -9.62 20.00 6.04
N PHE A 19 -9.05 19.18 6.92
CA PHE A 19 -9.64 18.91 8.23
C PHE A 19 -9.69 20.21 9.05
N ALA A 20 -10.87 20.53 9.58
CA ALA A 20 -11.09 21.77 10.33
C ALA A 20 -10.28 21.81 11.64
N ASP A 21 -10.11 20.66 12.27
CA ASP A 21 -9.39 20.48 13.53
C ASP A 21 -8.90 19.03 13.70
N GLN A 22 -8.30 18.75 14.85
CA GLN A 22 -7.83 17.42 15.21
C GLN A 22 -8.97 16.41 15.34
N ASN A 23 -10.17 16.82 15.77
CA ASN A 23 -11.32 15.92 15.92
C ASN A 23 -11.80 15.44 14.56
N ALA A 24 -11.86 16.31 13.56
CA ALA A 24 -12.19 15.97 12.18
C ALA A 24 -11.19 14.97 11.59
N LEU A 25 -9.89 15.17 11.84
CA LEU A 25 -8.84 14.22 11.44
C LEU A 25 -9.04 12.85 12.13
N GLN A 26 -9.28 12.82 13.44
CA GLN A 26 -9.50 11.56 14.16
C GLN A 26 -10.78 10.84 13.69
N ALA A 27 -11.84 11.58 13.37
CA ALA A 27 -13.05 11.02 12.79
C ALA A 27 -12.78 10.37 11.42
N GLU A 28 -11.94 10.98 10.58
CA GLU A 28 -11.55 10.40 9.30
C GLU A 28 -10.70 9.13 9.46
N VAL A 29 -9.77 9.13 10.43
CA VAL A 29 -9.00 7.92 10.79
C VAL A 29 -9.95 6.81 11.24
N ALA A 30 -10.88 7.10 12.17
CA ALA A 30 -11.83 6.12 12.67
C ALA A 30 -12.74 5.58 11.54
N ARG A 31 -13.22 6.45 10.65
CA ARG A 31 -14.03 6.07 9.48
C ARG A 31 -13.28 5.08 8.57
N ARG A 32 -12.00 5.35 8.28
CA ARG A 32 -11.17 4.48 7.43
C ARG A 32 -10.84 3.15 8.11
N VAL A 33 -10.56 3.16 9.41
CA VAL A 33 -10.35 1.92 10.18
C VAL A 33 -11.63 1.07 10.19
N SER A 34 -12.80 1.67 10.46
CA SER A 34 -14.08 0.97 10.41
C SER A 34 -14.36 0.36 9.05
N PHE A 35 -14.13 1.11 7.97
CA PHE A 35 -14.24 0.59 6.60
C PHE A 35 -13.36 -0.65 6.37
N ILE A 36 -12.10 -0.63 6.79
CA ILE A 36 -11.20 -1.79 6.66
C ILE A 36 -11.75 -3.00 7.44
N LYS A 37 -12.22 -2.78 8.68
CA LYS A 37 -12.80 -3.85 9.52
C LYS A 37 -14.03 -4.46 8.87
N GLU A 38 -14.95 -3.63 8.39
CA GLU A 38 -16.18 -4.05 7.71
C GLU A 38 -15.87 -4.84 6.44
N CYS A 39 -14.93 -4.37 5.60
CA CYS A 39 -14.49 -5.11 4.42
C CYS A 39 -13.96 -6.50 4.77
N LEU A 40 -13.10 -6.60 5.79
CA LEU A 40 -12.49 -7.85 6.21
C LEU A 40 -13.53 -8.85 6.74
N GLN A 41 -14.47 -8.36 7.57
CA GLN A 41 -15.57 -9.16 8.12
C GLN A 41 -16.56 -9.61 7.03
N ASN A 42 -16.96 -8.71 6.14
CA ASN A 42 -17.88 -9.01 5.04
C ASN A 42 -17.29 -10.04 4.05
N ALA A 43 -15.99 -9.96 3.80
CA ALA A 43 -15.27 -10.95 2.99
C ALA A 43 -15.04 -12.28 3.73
N ARG A 44 -15.35 -12.37 5.04
CA ARG A 44 -15.04 -13.51 5.92
C ARG A 44 -13.54 -13.87 5.93
N LEU A 45 -12.70 -12.86 5.78
CA LEU A 45 -11.24 -12.99 5.81
C LEU A 45 -10.72 -12.59 7.19
N LYS A 46 -9.47 -12.96 7.47
CA LYS A 46 -8.77 -12.65 8.73
C LYS A 46 -7.47 -11.90 8.52
N THR A 47 -6.96 -11.87 7.30
CA THR A 47 -5.61 -11.36 7.03
C THR A 47 -5.65 -10.23 6.03
N LEU A 48 -4.93 -9.16 6.37
CA LEU A 48 -4.60 -8.07 5.46
C LEU A 48 -3.13 -8.21 5.05
N VAL A 49 -2.84 -7.99 3.77
CA VAL A 49 -1.47 -8.01 3.24
C VAL A 49 -1.24 -6.72 2.48
N LEU A 50 -0.11 -6.05 2.72
CA LEU A 50 0.24 -4.82 2.03
C LEU A 50 1.75 -4.72 1.77
N GLY A 51 2.09 -4.29 0.56
CA GLY A 51 3.46 -3.90 0.20
C GLY A 51 3.86 -2.59 0.89
N ILE A 52 4.97 -2.59 1.63
CA ILE A 52 5.52 -1.39 2.30
C ILE A 52 6.78 -0.94 1.56
N SER A 53 6.72 0.26 0.97
CA SER A 53 7.79 0.82 0.15
C SER A 53 8.63 1.89 0.85
N GLY A 54 8.18 2.37 2.03
CA GLY A 54 8.79 3.53 2.71
C GLY A 54 8.05 4.85 2.44
N GLY A 55 7.22 4.90 1.40
CA GLY A 55 6.40 6.08 1.09
C GLY A 55 5.23 6.28 2.06
N VAL A 56 4.85 7.55 2.25
CA VAL A 56 3.79 7.99 3.18
C VAL A 56 2.44 7.29 2.97
N ASP A 57 2.11 6.95 1.72
CA ASP A 57 0.86 6.26 1.38
C ASP A 57 0.83 4.85 1.97
N SER A 58 1.90 4.07 1.72
CA SER A 58 2.03 2.69 2.25
C SER A 58 2.15 2.68 3.77
N LEU A 59 2.84 3.67 4.35
CA LEU A 59 2.95 3.84 5.79
C LEU A 59 1.59 4.11 6.43
N THR A 60 0.85 5.08 5.91
CA THR A 60 -0.47 5.45 6.44
C THR A 60 -1.46 4.30 6.31
N ALA A 61 -1.50 3.65 5.14
CA ALA A 61 -2.36 2.49 4.91
C ALA A 61 -1.99 1.31 5.84
N GLY A 62 -0.70 1.05 6.04
CA GLY A 62 -0.22 0.02 6.96
C GLY A 62 -0.61 0.29 8.42
N LEU A 63 -0.49 1.53 8.89
CA LEU A 63 -0.92 1.93 10.24
C LEU A 63 -2.42 1.72 10.45
N LEU A 64 -3.25 2.11 9.47
CA LEU A 64 -4.69 1.91 9.52
C LEU A 64 -5.04 0.41 9.49
N ALA A 65 -4.35 -0.40 8.68
CA ALA A 65 -4.53 -1.84 8.61
C ALA A 65 -4.17 -2.54 9.93
N GLN A 66 -3.00 -2.24 10.50
CA GLN A 66 -2.57 -2.81 11.78
C GLN A 66 -3.53 -2.42 12.91
N ARG A 67 -3.99 -1.16 12.93
CA ARG A 67 -5.00 -0.71 13.89
C ARG A 67 -6.31 -1.46 13.73
N ALA A 68 -6.79 -1.64 12.50
CA ALA A 68 -8.03 -2.37 12.23
C ALA A 68 -8.00 -3.81 12.77
N VAL A 69 -6.90 -4.55 12.51
CA VAL A 69 -6.78 -5.93 13.02
C VAL A 69 -6.60 -5.98 14.54
N LYS A 70 -5.87 -5.03 15.15
CA LYS A 70 -5.77 -4.91 16.62
C LYS A 70 -7.15 -4.69 17.25
N GLU A 71 -7.94 -3.77 16.72
CA GLU A 71 -9.30 -3.49 17.20
C GLU A 71 -10.25 -4.68 17.01
N LEU A 72 -10.14 -5.42 15.89
CA LEU A 72 -10.93 -6.64 15.67
C LEU A 72 -10.56 -7.76 16.65
N ARG A 73 -9.27 -7.98 16.92
CA ARG A 73 -8.84 -8.94 17.95
C ARG A 73 -9.45 -8.58 19.31
N ALA A 74 -9.36 -7.30 19.69
CA ALA A 74 -9.88 -6.82 20.97
C ALA A 74 -11.41 -6.98 21.10
N SER A 75 -12.17 -6.68 20.05
CA SER A 75 -13.65 -6.69 20.10
C SER A 75 -14.26 -8.09 19.92
N THR A 76 -13.59 -8.97 19.19
CA THR A 76 -14.11 -10.32 18.88
C THR A 76 -13.49 -11.43 19.73
N GLY A 77 -12.32 -11.19 20.33
CA GLY A 77 -11.51 -12.22 20.99
C GLY A 77 -10.82 -13.18 20.03
N ASP A 78 -10.94 -12.98 18.72
CA ASP A 78 -10.36 -13.85 17.69
C ASP A 78 -8.95 -13.40 17.33
N ASN A 79 -7.94 -14.10 17.85
CA ASN A 79 -6.53 -13.80 17.60
C ASN A 79 -6.05 -14.16 16.17
N SER A 80 -6.90 -14.71 15.30
CA SER A 80 -6.52 -15.03 13.91
C SER A 80 -6.46 -13.81 12.99
N TYR A 81 -7.06 -12.67 13.40
CA TYR A 81 -6.93 -11.42 12.65
C TYR A 81 -5.48 -10.97 12.64
N ARG A 82 -4.90 -10.75 11.46
CA ARG A 82 -3.48 -10.40 11.30
C ARG A 82 -3.24 -9.41 10.16
N PHE A 83 -2.27 -8.53 10.32
CA PHE A 83 -1.73 -7.72 9.24
C PHE A 83 -0.29 -8.13 8.93
N ILE A 84 -0.06 -8.41 7.65
CA ILE A 84 1.21 -8.86 7.10
C ILE A 84 1.80 -7.74 6.25
N ALA A 85 2.90 -7.15 6.73
CA ALA A 85 3.67 -6.18 5.95
C ALA A 85 4.70 -6.90 5.10
N VAL A 86 4.74 -6.58 3.80
CA VAL A 86 5.65 -7.20 2.84
C VAL A 86 6.53 -6.14 2.21
N ARG A 87 7.86 -6.28 2.35
CA ARG A 87 8.80 -5.50 1.54
C ARG A 87 9.05 -6.21 0.21
N LEU A 88 9.08 -5.45 -0.88
CA LEU A 88 9.19 -5.96 -2.25
C LEU A 88 10.40 -5.34 -2.99
N PRO A 89 11.64 -5.48 -2.49
CA PRO A 89 12.79 -4.84 -3.11
C PRO A 89 13.11 -5.44 -4.48
N TYR A 90 13.46 -4.58 -5.44
CA TYR A 90 14.11 -4.99 -6.68
C TYR A 90 15.64 -5.03 -6.50
N VAL A 91 16.18 -6.22 -6.23
CA VAL A 91 17.62 -6.42 -5.91
C VAL A 91 18.00 -5.70 -4.61
N VAL A 92 18.94 -4.77 -4.63
CA VAL A 92 19.36 -3.96 -3.48
C VAL A 92 18.95 -2.53 -3.80
N GLN A 93 17.98 -1.98 -3.05
CA GLN A 93 17.55 -0.61 -3.25
C GLN A 93 18.12 0.33 -2.18
N ALA A 94 18.28 1.60 -2.55
CA ALA A 94 18.80 2.64 -1.67
C ALA A 94 17.76 3.12 -0.64
N ASP A 95 16.47 2.94 -0.90
CA ASP A 95 15.33 3.34 -0.07
C ASP A 95 14.92 2.29 0.97
N GLU A 96 15.66 1.18 1.08
CA GLU A 96 15.39 0.10 2.03
C GLU A 96 15.32 0.59 3.48
N HIS A 97 16.11 1.61 3.84
CA HIS A 97 16.05 2.21 5.17
C HIS A 97 14.68 2.86 5.47
N GLU A 98 14.05 3.49 4.48
CA GLU A 98 12.72 4.10 4.65
C GLU A 98 11.63 3.05 4.77
N ALA A 99 11.73 1.97 3.99
CA ALA A 99 10.85 0.81 4.09
C ALA A 99 10.98 0.13 5.47
N GLN A 100 12.20 -0.03 5.99
CA GLN A 100 12.46 -0.51 7.34
C GLN A 100 11.84 0.39 8.40
N ALA A 101 12.13 1.68 8.37
CA ALA A 101 11.60 2.63 9.33
C ALA A 101 10.06 2.62 9.34
N SER A 102 9.44 2.49 8.16
CA SER A 102 7.99 2.36 8.03
C SER A 102 7.47 1.07 8.66
N VAL A 103 8.07 -0.09 8.36
CA VAL A 103 7.67 -1.39 8.94
C VAL A 103 7.86 -1.38 10.46
N ASP A 104 8.94 -0.77 10.95
CA ASP A 104 9.22 -0.65 12.37
C ASP A 104 8.17 0.21 13.07
N PHE A 105 7.80 1.35 12.49
CA PHE A 105 6.77 2.23 13.02
C PHE A 105 5.35 1.61 12.99
N ILE A 106 5.05 0.80 11.96
CA ILE A 106 3.74 0.15 11.86
C ILE A 106 3.56 -0.94 12.93
N GLU A 107 4.64 -1.62 13.33
CA GLU A 107 4.59 -2.82 14.19
C GLU A 107 3.56 -3.86 13.69
N PRO A 108 3.72 -4.38 12.45
CA PRO A 108 2.81 -5.37 11.90
C PRO A 108 2.90 -6.69 12.66
N ASP A 109 1.84 -7.51 12.58
CA ASP A 109 1.84 -8.84 13.21
C ASP A 109 2.85 -9.77 12.55
N GLU A 110 3.08 -9.62 11.24
CA GLU A 110 4.11 -10.34 10.49
C GLU A 110 4.88 -9.42 9.53
N ARG A 111 6.17 -9.70 9.38
CA ARG A 111 7.09 -8.98 8.49
C ARG A 111 7.70 -9.95 7.49
N HIS A 112 7.51 -9.68 6.20
CA HIS A 112 8.09 -10.49 5.12
C HIS A 112 8.91 -9.64 4.16
N THR A 113 9.78 -10.28 3.41
CA THR A 113 10.59 -9.64 2.38
C THR A 113 10.75 -10.59 1.21
N ILE A 114 10.29 -10.13 0.05
CA ILE A 114 10.28 -10.92 -1.17
C ILE A 114 11.02 -10.11 -2.23
N ASN A 115 12.22 -10.56 -2.59
CA ASN A 115 12.98 -9.89 -3.63
C ASN A 115 12.36 -10.21 -4.99
N ILE A 116 11.85 -9.19 -5.69
CA ILE A 116 11.19 -9.37 -6.99
C ILE A 116 12.18 -9.35 -8.17
N GLY A 117 13.48 -9.14 -7.89
CA GLY A 117 14.52 -8.94 -8.88
C GLY A 117 14.67 -10.08 -9.89
N SER A 118 14.66 -11.33 -9.44
CA SER A 118 14.75 -12.50 -10.32
C SER A 118 13.52 -12.63 -11.21
N SER A 119 12.31 -12.50 -10.64
CA SER A 119 11.05 -12.61 -11.38
C SER A 119 10.91 -11.54 -12.46
N VAL A 120 11.22 -10.28 -12.13
CA VAL A 120 11.20 -9.17 -13.09
C VAL A 120 12.20 -9.39 -14.22
N LYS A 121 13.43 -9.82 -13.89
CA LYS A 121 14.48 -10.07 -14.91
C LYS A 121 14.12 -11.24 -15.83
N ALA A 122 13.56 -12.31 -15.28
CA ALA A 122 13.13 -13.46 -16.06
C ALA A 122 11.99 -13.07 -17.03
N LEU A 123 10.99 -12.35 -16.54
CA LEU A 123 9.90 -11.87 -17.40
C LEU A 123 10.41 -10.91 -18.48
N ALA A 124 11.30 -9.99 -18.12
CA ALA A 124 11.90 -9.05 -19.06
C ALA A 124 12.64 -9.74 -20.22
N ALA A 125 13.35 -10.83 -19.94
CA ALA A 125 14.11 -11.59 -20.94
C ALA A 125 13.23 -12.25 -22.01
N GLU A 126 11.96 -12.55 -21.69
CA GLU A 126 11.02 -13.16 -22.63
C GLU A 126 10.29 -12.12 -23.51
N VAL A 127 10.44 -10.82 -23.21
CA VAL A 127 9.80 -9.74 -23.98
C VAL A 127 10.65 -9.37 -25.19
N LYS A 128 10.52 -10.13 -26.28
CA LYS A 128 11.21 -9.86 -27.56
C LYS A 128 10.96 -8.46 -28.12
N ALA A 129 9.85 -7.82 -27.76
CA ALA A 129 9.54 -6.45 -28.17
C ALA A 129 10.54 -5.41 -27.61
N PHE A 130 11.39 -5.77 -26.64
CA PHE A 130 12.46 -4.90 -26.17
C PHE A 130 13.67 -4.87 -27.11
N ASP A 131 13.80 -5.82 -28.02
CA ASP A 131 14.93 -5.90 -28.94
C ASP A 131 14.98 -4.66 -29.85
N GLY A 132 16.10 -3.94 -29.81
CA GLY A 132 16.33 -2.73 -30.61
C GLY A 132 15.65 -1.45 -30.08
N LEU A 133 14.94 -1.51 -28.94
CA LEU A 133 14.38 -0.32 -28.31
C LEU A 133 15.44 0.46 -27.50
N PRO A 134 15.26 1.80 -27.33
CA PRO A 134 16.11 2.58 -26.44
C PRO A 134 16.01 2.07 -25.00
N ALA A 135 17.15 2.07 -24.28
CA ALA A 135 17.22 1.62 -22.90
C ALA A 135 16.23 2.35 -21.97
N SER A 136 15.97 3.64 -22.21
CA SER A 136 14.99 4.43 -21.43
C SER A 136 13.55 3.97 -21.62
N SER A 137 13.18 3.54 -22.83
CA SER A 137 11.85 2.98 -23.11
C SER A 137 11.68 1.62 -22.43
N VAL A 138 12.72 0.79 -22.49
CA VAL A 138 12.74 -0.51 -21.79
C VAL A 138 12.64 -0.30 -20.28
N ASP A 139 13.43 0.61 -19.71
CA ASP A 139 13.40 0.90 -18.26
C ASP A 139 12.03 1.40 -17.78
N PHE A 140 11.36 2.26 -18.56
CA PHE A 140 9.99 2.70 -18.25
C PHE A 140 9.00 1.52 -18.19
N VAL A 141 9.08 0.59 -19.15
CA VAL A 141 8.21 -0.61 -19.13
C VAL A 141 8.60 -1.56 -17.99
N LEU A 142 9.89 -1.67 -17.68
CA LEU A 142 10.36 -2.45 -16.53
C LEU A 142 9.89 -1.87 -15.21
N GLY A 143 9.79 -0.54 -15.07
CA GLY A 143 9.15 0.10 -13.93
C GLY A 143 7.72 -0.39 -13.71
N ASN A 144 6.93 -0.45 -14.79
CA ASN A 144 5.57 -0.98 -14.75
C ASN A 144 5.52 -2.51 -14.52
N THR A 145 6.58 -3.23 -14.90
CA THR A 145 6.69 -4.67 -14.66
C THR A 145 6.96 -4.95 -13.19
N LYS A 146 7.87 -4.20 -12.56
CA LYS A 146 8.15 -4.26 -11.13
C LYS A 146 6.88 -4.04 -10.29
N ALA A 147 6.04 -3.07 -10.67
CA ALA A 147 4.78 -2.79 -9.96
C ALA A 147 3.69 -3.88 -10.07
N ARG A 148 3.84 -4.83 -10.99
CA ARG A 148 2.87 -5.93 -11.21
C ARG A 148 3.33 -7.27 -10.64
N MET A 149 4.58 -7.36 -10.17
CA MET A 149 5.13 -8.55 -9.50
C MET A 149 4.89 -8.47 -8.00
#